data_AF-A0A955U598-F1
#
_entry.id   AF-A0A955U598-F1
#
_cell.length_a   1.000
_cell.length_b   1.000
_cell.length_c   1.000
_cell.angle_alpha   90.00
_cell.angle_beta   90.00
_cell.angle_gamma   90.00
#
_symmetry.space_group_name_H-M   'P 1'
#
loop_
_entity.id
_entity.type
_entity.pdbx_description
1 polymer ?
#
loop_
_entity_poly.entity_id
_entity_poly.type
_entity_poly.pdbx_seq_one_letter_code
_entity_poly.pdbx_strand_id
1 'polypeptide(L)'
;MNRALLLLAAALIGCGEEPGPCDARRDLLQSEAGLVVTELEHPGWGRTECAQCHPVWTYHQADCADGVAIEVDAIDATEPEDCVACHGANGVEEWQEATP
;
A
#
# COMPACT_ATOMS: atom_id res chain seq x y z
N MET A 1 23.55 24.53 -33.67
CA MET A 1 23.12 23.90 -32.39
C MET A 1 23.51 22.44 -32.42
N ASN A 2 24.38 22.02 -31.50
CA ASN A 2 24.92 20.68 -31.47
C ASN A 2 23.82 19.71 -31.04
N ARG A 3 23.43 18.73 -31.88
CA ARG A 3 22.36 17.75 -31.55
C ARG A 3 22.62 17.01 -30.24
N ALA A 4 23.90 16.86 -29.87
CA ALA A 4 24.33 16.31 -28.58
C ALA A 4 23.88 17.14 -27.36
N LEU A 5 23.83 18.48 -27.47
CA LEU A 5 23.35 19.35 -26.38
C LEU A 5 21.84 19.23 -26.15
N LEU A 6 21.07 19.01 -27.22
CA LEU A 6 19.61 18.84 -27.14
C LEU A 6 19.22 17.51 -26.48
N LEU A 7 19.98 16.44 -26.74
CA LEU A 7 19.75 15.13 -26.11
C LEU A 7 20.16 15.14 -24.63
N LEU A 8 21.24 15.85 -24.28
CA LEU A 8 21.67 16.00 -22.89
C LEU A 8 20.70 16.87 -22.08
N ALA A 9 20.13 17.91 -22.69
CA ALA A 9 19.08 18.72 -22.07
C ALA A 9 17.79 17.92 -21.83
N ALA A 10 17.36 17.08 -22.78
CA ALA A 10 16.18 16.23 -22.63
C ALA A 10 16.33 15.17 -21.52
N ALA A 11 17.55 14.67 -21.28
CA ALA A 11 17.83 13.74 -20.18
C ALA A 11 17.78 14.39 -18.78
N LEU A 12 17.85 15.71 -18.69
CA LEU A 12 17.82 16.48 -17.44
C LEU A 12 16.41 17.00 -17.08
N ILE A 13 15.40 16.80 -17.94
CA ILE A 13 13.98 17.14 -17.67
C ILE A 13 13.25 15.95 -17.01
N GLY A 14 13.97 14.88 -16.67
CA GLY A 14 13.48 13.84 -15.77
C GLY A 14 13.53 14.29 -14.31
N CYS A 15 13.00 15.47 -13.98
CA CYS A 15 12.62 15.78 -12.61
C CYS A 15 11.37 14.95 -12.32
N GLY A 16 11.56 13.67 -11.99
CA GLY A 16 10.53 12.95 -11.26
C GLY A 16 10.38 13.67 -9.93
N GLU A 17 9.23 14.29 -9.69
CA GLU A 17 8.85 14.70 -8.34
C GLU A 17 9.14 13.53 -7.39
N GLU A 18 9.73 13.83 -6.22
CA GLU A 18 9.81 12.82 -5.17
C GLU A 18 8.39 12.36 -4.90
N PRO A 19 8.09 11.06 -5.04
CA PRO A 19 6.74 10.57 -4.84
C PRO A 19 6.31 10.95 -3.42
N GLY A 20 5.17 11.62 -3.32
CA GLY A 20 4.56 11.97 -2.06
C GLY A 20 4.27 10.72 -1.22
N PRO A 21 4.02 10.88 0.10
CA PRO A 21 3.78 9.76 1.02
C PRO A 21 2.58 8.88 0.61
N CYS A 22 1.70 9.40 -0.24
CA CYS A 22 0.53 8.72 -0.77
C CYS A 22 0.70 8.21 -2.21
N ASP A 23 1.84 8.41 -2.88
CA ASP A 23 1.95 8.12 -4.32
C ASP A 23 2.13 6.61 -4.63
N ALA A 24 2.59 5.84 -3.64
CA ALA A 24 2.71 4.38 -3.73
C ALA A 24 1.49 3.63 -3.15
N ARG A 25 0.40 4.35 -2.84
CA ARG A 25 -0.76 3.75 -2.18
C ARG A 25 -1.51 2.78 -3.09
N ARG A 26 -1.80 1.59 -2.55
CA ARG A 26 -2.89 0.75 -3.04
C ARG A 26 -4.06 0.93 -2.09
N ASP A 27 -4.84 1.97 -2.32
CA ASP A 27 -6.11 2.13 -1.62
C ASP A 27 -7.02 0.96 -2.02
N LEU A 28 -7.36 0.10 -1.07
CA LEU A 28 -8.23 -1.05 -1.29
C LEU A 28 -9.62 -0.62 -1.77
N LEU A 29 -10.06 0.60 -1.43
CA LEU A 29 -11.30 1.19 -1.94
C LEU A 29 -11.25 1.47 -3.45
N GLN A 30 -10.05 1.56 -4.02
CA GLN A 30 -9.83 1.78 -5.46
C GLN A 30 -9.64 0.47 -6.23
N SER A 31 -9.64 -0.69 -5.57
CA SER A 31 -9.62 -1.98 -6.27
C SER A 31 -10.96 -2.23 -6.96
N GLU A 32 -10.96 -3.07 -8.01
CA GLU A 32 -12.19 -3.40 -8.74
C GLU A 32 -13.21 -4.11 -7.84
N ALA A 33 -12.73 -4.93 -6.90
CA ALA A 33 -13.55 -5.62 -5.91
C ALA A 33 -13.79 -4.84 -4.60
N GLY A 34 -13.28 -3.61 -4.48
CA GLY A 34 -13.38 -2.78 -3.26
C GLY A 34 -12.70 -3.43 -2.04
N LEU A 35 -13.36 -3.42 -0.87
CA LEU A 35 -12.81 -4.03 0.34
C LEU A 35 -12.71 -5.57 0.29
N VAL A 36 -13.19 -6.21 -0.79
CA VAL A 36 -13.17 -7.65 -1.00
C VAL A 36 -12.21 -7.99 -2.14
N VAL A 37 -10.99 -7.46 -2.11
CA VAL A 37 -9.95 -7.85 -3.10
C VAL A 37 -9.73 -9.35 -3.06
N THR A 38 -9.38 -9.92 -4.21
CA THR A 38 -9.09 -11.35 -4.34
C THR A 38 -7.60 -11.63 -4.17
N GLU A 39 -7.23 -12.88 -3.90
CA GLU A 39 -5.81 -13.32 -3.92
C GLU A 39 -5.11 -12.98 -5.25
N LEU A 40 -5.87 -12.88 -6.34
CA LEU A 40 -5.36 -12.46 -7.65
C LEU A 40 -5.00 -10.96 -7.69
N GLU A 41 -5.77 -10.11 -7.03
CA GLU A 41 -5.54 -8.65 -6.94
C GLU A 41 -4.48 -8.30 -5.89
N HIS A 42 -4.43 -9.07 -4.80
CA HIS A 42 -3.48 -8.93 -3.71
C HIS A 42 -2.97 -10.32 -3.27
N PRO A 43 -1.83 -10.79 -3.80
CA PRO A 43 -1.21 -12.04 -3.32
C PRO A 43 -0.92 -11.99 -1.81
N GLY A 44 -1.33 -13.01 -1.06
CA GLY A 44 -1.24 -13.02 0.41
C GLY A 44 -2.44 -12.39 1.11
N TRP A 45 -3.56 -12.20 0.40
CA TRP A 45 -4.79 -11.67 0.97
C TRP A 45 -5.49 -12.69 1.86
N GLY A 46 -6.09 -12.24 2.96
CA GLY A 46 -6.72 -13.11 3.96
C GLY A 46 -5.73 -13.96 4.78
N ARG A 47 -4.42 -13.67 4.69
CA ARG A 47 -3.36 -14.39 5.41
C ARG A 47 -2.80 -13.57 6.56
N THR A 48 -2.29 -14.26 7.58
CA THR A 48 -1.69 -13.64 8.78
C THR A 48 -0.35 -12.95 8.50
N GLU A 49 0.38 -13.33 7.44
CA GLU A 49 1.73 -12.84 7.19
C GLU A 49 1.80 -11.58 6.31
N CYS A 50 0.95 -10.59 6.60
CA CYS A 50 0.93 -9.29 5.89
C CYS A 50 2.32 -8.64 5.82
N ALA A 51 3.13 -8.80 6.88
CA ALA A 51 4.46 -8.22 6.99
C ALA A 51 5.48 -8.71 5.94
N GLN A 52 5.20 -9.83 5.26
CA GLN A 52 6.04 -10.30 4.15
C GLN A 52 5.98 -9.37 2.93
N CYS A 53 4.83 -8.71 2.72
CA CYS A 53 4.63 -7.76 1.63
C CYS A 53 4.57 -6.31 2.12
N HIS A 54 4.16 -6.09 3.38
CA HIS A 54 3.94 -4.79 4.00
C HIS A 54 4.82 -4.61 5.24
N PRO A 55 6.05 -4.09 5.11
CA PRO A 55 6.92 -3.89 6.26
C PRO A 55 6.29 -2.97 7.31
N VAL A 56 6.38 -3.35 8.59
CA VAL A 56 5.65 -2.69 9.70
C VAL A 56 5.80 -1.18 9.76
N TRP A 57 7.01 -0.71 9.50
CA TRP A 57 7.38 0.70 9.54
C TRP A 57 6.99 1.49 8.28
N THR A 58 6.38 0.84 7.27
CA THR A 58 6.06 1.47 5.98
C THR A 58 4.59 1.83 5.79
N TYR A 59 3.68 1.18 6.52
CA TYR A 59 2.24 1.46 6.47
C TYR A 59 1.80 2.45 7.54
N HIS A 60 0.60 3.01 7.40
CA HIS A 60 0.01 3.96 8.37
C HIS A 60 0.93 5.14 8.72
N GLN A 61 1.78 5.59 7.79
CA GLN A 61 2.65 6.75 7.99
C GLN A 61 1.97 8.09 7.64
N ALA A 62 0.86 8.04 6.92
CA ALA A 62 0.08 9.19 6.51
C ALA A 62 -1.37 8.77 6.28
N ASP A 63 -2.31 9.68 6.58
CA ASP A 63 -3.71 9.51 6.19
C ASP A 63 -3.84 9.75 4.68
N CYS A 64 -3.87 8.65 3.94
CA CYS A 64 -4.01 8.64 2.49
C CYS A 64 -5.38 8.10 2.05
N ALA A 65 -6.33 7.89 2.97
CA ALA A 65 -7.65 7.34 2.66
C ALA A 65 -8.59 8.46 2.19
N ASP A 66 -9.00 8.42 0.94
CA ASP A 66 -9.88 9.44 0.40
C ASP A 66 -11.31 9.27 0.96
N GLY A 67 -11.81 10.26 1.70
CA GLY A 67 -13.18 10.27 2.23
C GLY A 67 -13.39 9.52 3.55
N VAL A 68 -12.32 8.96 4.14
CA VAL A 68 -12.32 8.38 5.49
C VAL A 68 -11.14 8.96 6.23
N ALA A 69 -11.39 9.67 7.33
CA ALA A 69 -10.31 10.18 8.17
C ALA A 69 -9.73 9.06 9.02
N ILE A 70 -8.41 8.87 8.95
CA ILE A 70 -7.68 7.87 9.74
C ILE A 70 -6.69 8.60 10.65
N GLU A 71 -6.82 8.39 11.96
CA GLU A 71 -5.83 8.90 12.93
C GLU A 71 -4.63 7.97 12.98
N VAL A 72 -3.70 8.16 12.04
CA VAL A 72 -2.54 7.28 11.86
C VAL A 72 -1.65 7.17 13.10
N ASP A 73 -1.50 8.25 13.86
CA ASP A 73 -0.69 8.28 15.08
C ASP A 73 -1.29 7.44 16.23
N ALA A 74 -2.56 7.05 16.12
CA ALA A 74 -3.26 6.22 17.09
C ALA A 74 -3.23 4.71 16.74
N ILE A 75 -2.65 4.33 15.60
CA ILE A 75 -2.58 2.95 15.16
C ILE A 75 -1.38 2.26 15.83
N ASP A 76 -1.68 1.30 16.71
CA ASP A 76 -0.71 0.30 17.17
C ASP A 76 -0.84 -0.92 16.26
N ALA A 77 0.20 -1.18 15.46
CA ALA A 77 0.23 -2.27 14.48
C ALA A 77 1.56 -3.02 14.60
N THR A 78 1.90 -3.37 15.84
CA THR A 78 3.14 -4.05 16.19
C THR A 78 3.01 -5.57 16.09
N GLU A 79 1.80 -6.10 16.28
CA GLU A 79 1.50 -7.53 16.14
C GLU A 79 0.46 -7.80 15.03
N PRO A 80 0.47 -8.99 14.39
CA PRO A 80 -0.50 -9.34 13.34
C PRO A 80 -1.97 -9.24 13.78
N GLU A 81 -2.25 -9.54 15.05
CA GLU A 81 -3.60 -9.50 15.62
C GLU A 81 -4.18 -8.08 15.67
N ASP A 82 -3.33 -7.06 15.82
CA ASP A 82 -3.76 -5.67 15.87
C ASP A 82 -4.34 -5.21 14.52
N CYS A 83 -3.79 -5.74 13.42
CA CYS A 83 -4.29 -5.48 12.08
C CYS A 83 -5.73 -6.00 11.90
N VAL A 84 -6.07 -7.13 12.52
CA VAL A 84 -7.41 -7.77 12.42
C VAL A 84 -8.50 -6.87 13.00
N ALA A 85 -8.20 -6.08 14.02
CA ALA A 85 -9.19 -5.24 14.70
C ALA A 85 -9.80 -4.19 13.77
N CYS A 86 -9.01 -3.67 12.82
CA CYS A 86 -9.44 -2.66 11.86
C CYS A 86 -9.76 -3.26 10.48
N HIS A 87 -8.96 -4.23 10.03
CA HIS A 87 -9.06 -4.81 8.70
C HIS A 87 -10.00 -6.03 8.64
N GLY A 88 -10.49 -6.49 9.80
CA GLY A 88 -11.34 -7.66 9.90
C GLY A 88 -10.67 -8.86 9.25
N ALA A 89 -11.46 -9.73 8.61
CA ALA A 89 -10.95 -10.90 7.91
C ALA A 89 -10.15 -10.60 6.64
N ASN A 90 -10.00 -9.32 6.23
CA ASN A 90 -9.51 -8.95 4.90
C ASN A 90 -10.21 -9.82 3.83
N GLY A 91 -11.51 -9.64 3.65
CA GLY A 91 -12.28 -10.22 2.53
C GLY A 91 -12.50 -11.74 2.52
N VAL A 92 -11.97 -12.52 3.46
CA VAL A 92 -12.28 -13.96 3.63
C VAL A 92 -13.22 -14.21 4.82
N GLU A 93 -13.74 -15.42 4.99
CA GLU A 93 -14.63 -15.75 6.13
C GLU A 93 -13.85 -15.81 7.46
N GLU A 94 -12.59 -16.25 7.42
CA GLU A 94 -11.69 -16.37 8.57
C GLU A 94 -10.22 -16.19 8.14
N TRP A 95 -9.37 -15.68 9.05
CA TRP A 95 -7.93 -15.55 8.79
C TRP A 95 -7.28 -16.92 8.65
N GLN A 96 -6.40 -17.05 7.67
CA GLN A 96 -5.68 -18.29 7.41
C GLN A 96 -4.17 -18.11 7.66
N GLU A 97 -3.54 -19.12 8.24
CA GLU A 97 -2.07 -19.21 8.22
C GLU A 97 -1.59 -19.44 6.77
N ALA A 98 -0.50 -18.81 6.33
CA ALA A 98 0.04 -19.16 5.02
C ALA A 98 0.48 -20.61 5.01
N THR A 99 -0.02 -21.33 4.02
CA THR A 99 0.53 -22.62 3.67
C THR A 99 1.87 -22.38 2.94
N PRO A 100 2.99 -22.98 3.39
CA PRO A 100 4.30 -22.82 2.76
C PRO A 100 4.39 -23.41 1.35
#